data_AF-A0A4Q3GX69-F1
#
_entry.id   AF-A0A4Q3GX69-F1
#
_cell.length_a   1.000
_cell.length_b   1.000
_cell.length_c   1.000
_cell.angle_alpha   90.00
_cell.angle_beta   90.00
_cell.angle_gamma   90.00
#
_symmetry.space_group_name_H-M   'P 1'
#
loop_
_entity.id
_entity.type
_entity.pdbx_description
1 polymer ?
#
loop_
_entity_poly.entity_id
_entity_poly.type
_entity_poly.pdbx_seq_one_letter_code
_entity_poly.pdbx_strand_id
1 'polypeptide(L)'
;MTACADCSVREKAICQSLCEADLEELNRLGRRQTIARGQTLQWQGDDSLLVGNVIDGVLKLSSSSIDGRDQTLGIMFPSDFIGRPFGQKSDHSIVALTDARICTFPRSAFDDFARDHPELEHRLLQRTLTELDRTRQWMVLLGRKSATERVAAF
;
A
#
# COMPACT_ATOMS: atom_id res chain seq x y z
N MET A 1 -4.74 5.24 -25.25
CA MET A 1 -4.47 4.13 -24.31
C MET A 1 -4.10 4.74 -22.97
N THR A 2 -4.97 4.56 -21.97
CA THR A 2 -4.69 5.02 -20.61
C THR A 2 -3.75 4.04 -19.94
N ALA A 3 -2.83 4.54 -19.10
CA ALA A 3 -1.85 3.69 -18.44
C ALA A 3 -2.56 2.59 -17.62
N CYS A 4 -3.69 2.91 -16.99
CA CYS A 4 -4.52 1.98 -16.21
C CYS A 4 -5.12 0.82 -17.02
N ALA A 5 -5.44 0.99 -18.30
CA ALA A 5 -6.00 -0.09 -19.13
C ALA A 5 -5.03 -1.26 -19.28
N ASP A 6 -3.73 -0.96 -19.45
CA ASP A 6 -2.65 -1.93 -19.63
C ASP A 6 -1.92 -2.25 -18.30
N CYS A 7 -2.55 -2.00 -17.16
CA CYS A 7 -1.94 -2.20 -15.85
C CYS A 7 -1.95 -3.69 -15.47
N SER A 8 -0.77 -4.31 -15.39
CA SER A 8 -0.59 -5.76 -15.12
C SER A 8 -1.19 -6.26 -13.80
N VAL A 9 -1.39 -5.38 -12.82
CA VAL A 9 -1.95 -5.72 -11.50
C VAL A 9 -3.43 -5.36 -11.37
N ARG A 10 -4.07 -4.80 -12.40
CA ARG A 10 -5.43 -4.22 -12.30
C ARG A 10 -6.44 -5.22 -11.74
N GLU A 11 -6.45 -6.45 -12.26
CA GLU A 11 -7.40 -7.48 -11.88
C GLU A 11 -7.31 -7.92 -10.42
N LYS A 12 -6.21 -7.57 -9.74
CA LYS A 12 -5.97 -7.91 -8.34
C LYS A 12 -5.77 -6.69 -7.46
N ALA A 13 -5.76 -5.47 -8.01
CA ALA A 13 -5.57 -4.21 -7.28
C ALA A 13 -6.92 -3.59 -6.88
N ILE A 14 -6.90 -2.50 -6.12
CA ILE A 14 -8.14 -1.79 -5.71
C ILE A 14 -8.94 -1.25 -6.90
N CYS A 15 -8.30 -1.01 -8.04
CA CYS A 15 -8.94 -0.46 -9.24
C CYS A 15 -9.71 -1.51 -10.07
N GLN A 16 -9.76 -2.78 -9.63
CA GLN A 16 -10.53 -3.83 -10.31
C GLN A 16 -12.03 -3.50 -10.39
N SER A 17 -12.59 -2.84 -9.37
CA SER A 17 -14.04 -2.56 -9.27
C SER A 17 -14.49 -1.36 -10.11
N LEU A 18 -13.58 -0.63 -10.74
CA LEU A 18 -13.88 0.61 -11.45
C LEU A 18 -14.27 0.35 -12.91
N CYS A 19 -15.28 1.08 -13.38
CA CYS A 19 -15.66 1.07 -14.79
C CYS A 19 -14.63 1.85 -15.63
N GLU A 20 -14.77 1.83 -16.96
CA GLU A 20 -13.80 2.50 -17.83
C GLU A 20 -13.73 4.02 -17.59
N ALA A 21 -14.88 4.69 -17.39
CA ALA A 21 -14.93 6.12 -17.10
C ALA A 21 -14.22 6.47 -15.78
N ASP A 22 -14.52 5.73 -14.70
CA ASP A 22 -13.91 5.95 -13.39
C ASP A 22 -12.40 5.67 -13.42
N LEU A 23 -11.96 4.69 -14.23
CA LEU A 23 -10.54 4.40 -14.43
C LEU A 23 -9.80 5.51 -15.16
N GLU A 24 -10.43 6.14 -16.15
CA GLU A 24 -9.87 7.31 -16.82
C GLU A 24 -9.72 8.47 -15.84
N GLU A 25 -10.72 8.69 -14.98
CA GLU A 25 -10.66 9.70 -13.94
C GLU A 25 -9.55 9.41 -12.93
N LEU A 26 -9.50 8.20 -12.38
CA LEU A 26 -8.43 7.79 -11.47
C LEU A 26 -7.05 7.92 -12.14
N ASN A 27 -6.94 7.57 -13.43
CA ASN A 27 -5.70 7.70 -14.19
C ASN A 27 -5.23 9.16 -14.31
N ARG A 28 -6.15 10.15 -14.34
CA ARG A 28 -5.81 11.58 -14.33
C ARG A 28 -5.28 12.05 -12.97
N LEU A 29 -5.76 11.45 -11.89
CA LEU A 29 -5.29 11.75 -10.52
C LEU A 29 -3.93 11.10 -10.21
N GLY A 30 -3.66 9.97 -10.86
CA GLY A 30 -2.51 9.13 -10.59
C GLY A 30 -1.25 9.52 -11.33
N ARG A 31 -0.11 9.19 -10.72
CA ARG A 31 1.21 9.23 -11.35
C ARG A 31 1.87 7.87 -11.22
N ARG A 32 2.42 7.37 -12.33
CA ARG A 32 3.37 6.26 -12.29
C ARG A 32 4.77 6.77 -12.01
N GLN A 33 5.44 6.14 -11.06
CA GLN A 33 6.84 6.43 -10.76
C GLN A 33 7.59 5.14 -10.47
N THR A 34 8.88 5.18 -10.76
CA THR A 34 9.82 4.13 -10.42
C THR A 34 10.65 4.62 -9.24
N ILE A 35 10.82 3.77 -8.23
CA ILE A 35 11.70 4.02 -7.10
C ILE A 35 12.79 2.95 -7.08
N ALA A 36 14.02 3.38 -6.80
CA ALA A 36 15.17 2.48 -6.77
C ALA A 36 15.21 1.70 -5.46
N ARG A 37 15.84 0.53 -5.46
CA ARG A 37 16.11 -0.24 -4.24
C ARG A 37 16.73 0.63 -3.15
N GLY A 38 16.16 0.57 -1.95
CA GLY A 38 16.59 1.35 -0.78
C GLY A 38 16.00 2.76 -0.70
N GLN A 39 15.31 3.23 -1.74
CA GLN A 39 14.64 4.52 -1.72
C GLN A 39 13.37 4.47 -0.85
N THR A 40 13.20 5.50 -0.01
CA THR A 40 11.96 5.71 0.75
C THR A 40 10.94 6.44 -0.11
N LEU A 41 9.75 5.85 -0.24
CA LEU A 41 8.61 6.48 -0.91
C LEU A 41 7.91 7.50 -0.04
N GLN A 42 7.70 7.16 1.23
CA GLN A 42 7.03 8.01 2.22
C GLN A 42 7.67 7.76 3.57
N TRP A 43 7.94 8.82 4.32
CA TRP A 43 8.54 8.73 5.64
C TRP A 43 7.48 8.66 6.74
N GLN A 44 7.83 8.04 7.87
CA GLN A 44 7.05 8.16 9.09
C GLN A 44 6.96 9.62 9.54
N GLY A 45 5.77 10.06 9.93
CA GLY A 45 5.46 11.43 10.35
C GLY A 45 5.28 12.42 9.20
N ASP A 46 5.41 11.98 7.95
CA ASP A 46 5.27 12.85 6.78
C ASP A 46 3.84 13.40 6.68
N ASP A 47 3.73 14.69 6.35
CA ASP A 47 2.46 15.39 6.16
C ASP A 47 2.01 15.36 4.68
N SER A 48 2.97 15.15 3.77
CA SER A 48 2.70 15.00 2.34
C SER A 48 2.27 13.56 2.03
N LEU A 49 1.01 13.25 2.32
CA LEU A 49 0.50 11.90 2.19
C LEU A 49 0.17 11.50 0.75
N LEU A 50 0.67 10.32 0.41
CA LEU A 50 0.44 9.62 -0.84
C LEU A 50 -0.26 8.31 -0.51
N VAL A 51 -1.11 7.87 -1.43
CA VAL A 51 -1.62 6.49 -1.47
C VAL A 51 -1.30 5.89 -2.82
N GLY A 52 -1.33 4.57 -2.95
CA GLY A 52 -0.98 3.97 -4.23
C GLY A 52 -1.12 2.46 -4.31
N ASN A 53 -0.81 1.91 -5.47
CA ASN A 53 -0.67 0.46 -5.67
C ASN A 53 0.74 0.13 -6.15
N VAL A 54 1.26 -0.99 -5.66
CA VAL A 54 2.48 -1.59 -6.21
C VAL A 54 2.15 -2.24 -7.55
N ILE A 55 2.80 -1.80 -8.62
CA ILE A 55 2.67 -2.40 -9.96
C ILE A 55 3.68 -3.55 -10.09
N ASP A 56 4.88 -3.33 -9.58
CA ASP A 56 6.02 -4.24 -9.72
C ASP A 56 7.06 -3.96 -8.65
N GLY A 57 7.85 -4.98 -8.30
CA GLY A 57 8.82 -4.93 -7.22
C GLY A 57 8.23 -5.21 -5.83
N VAL A 58 9.06 -5.03 -4.80
CA VAL A 58 8.72 -5.32 -3.40
C VAL A 58 9.04 -4.13 -2.52
N LEU A 59 8.11 -3.77 -1.64
CA LEU A 59 8.26 -2.71 -0.66
C LEU A 59 8.17 -3.30 0.76
N LYS A 60 8.75 -2.61 1.74
CA LYS A 60 8.49 -2.85 3.16
C LYS A 60 7.76 -1.67 3.79
N LEU A 61 6.88 -1.99 4.72
CA LEU A 61 6.35 -1.06 5.71
C LEU A 61 7.23 -1.16 6.96
N SER A 62 7.67 -0.02 7.47
CA SER A 62 8.65 0.02 8.55
C SER A 62 8.37 1.14 9.54
N SER A 63 8.75 0.94 10.80
CA SER A 63 8.65 1.95 11.84
C SER A 63 10.02 2.18 12.45
N SER A 64 10.39 3.44 12.60
CA SER A 64 11.61 3.85 13.29
C SER A 64 11.32 4.01 14.78
N SER A 65 12.05 3.26 15.60
CA SER A 65 12.03 3.41 17.05
C SER A 65 12.84 4.64 17.48
N ILE A 66 12.55 5.17 18.67
CA ILE A 66 13.25 6.32 19.27
C ILE A 66 14.76 6.08 19.40
N ASP A 67 15.18 4.82 19.53
CA ASP A 67 16.58 4.40 19.59
C ASP A 67 17.22 4.13 18.21
N GLY A 68 16.55 4.52 17.13
CA GLY A 68 17.06 4.42 15.76
C GLY A 68 16.94 3.03 15.13
N ARG A 69 16.31 2.07 15.80
CA ARG A 69 16.05 0.74 15.22
C ARG A 69 14.92 0.81 14.19
N ASP A 70 15.16 0.21 13.02
CA ASP A 70 14.16 0.05 11.98
C ASP A 70 13.45 -1.31 12.13
N GLN A 71 12.15 -1.28 12.37
CA GLN A 71 11.33 -2.48 12.51
C GLN A 71 10.44 -2.65 11.28
N THR A 72 10.68 -3.71 10.50
CA THR A 72 9.75 -4.13 9.44
C THR A 72 8.43 -4.59 10.07
N LEU A 73 7.33 -3.99 9.61
CA LEU A 73 5.96 -4.31 10.03
C LEU A 73 5.21 -5.14 8.99
N GLY A 74 5.58 -5.00 7.71
CA GLY A 74 4.94 -5.72 6.61
C GLY A 74 5.75 -5.65 5.33
N ILE A 75 5.42 -6.54 4.40
CA ILE A 75 5.98 -6.59 3.05
C ILE A 75 4.82 -6.47 2.06
N MET A 76 4.97 -5.58 1.08
CA MET A 76 3.98 -5.32 0.05
C MET A 76 4.51 -5.79 -1.30
N PHE A 77 3.64 -6.50 -2.02
CA PHE A 77 3.88 -7.13 -3.31
C PHE A 77 3.03 -6.49 -4.40
N PRO A 78 3.25 -6.84 -5.68
CA PRO A 78 2.41 -6.35 -6.76
C PRO A 78 0.91 -6.58 -6.49
N SER A 79 0.10 -5.55 -6.74
CA SER A 79 -1.34 -5.44 -6.42
C SER A 79 -1.68 -5.04 -4.98
N ASP A 80 -0.70 -4.90 -4.09
CA ASP A 80 -0.95 -4.38 -2.74
C ASP A 80 -1.15 -2.86 -2.79
N PHE A 81 -2.06 -2.40 -1.93
CA PHE A 81 -2.36 -1.00 -1.75
C PHE A 81 -1.50 -0.44 -0.61
N ILE A 82 -0.97 0.76 -0.80
CA ILE A 82 -0.05 1.42 0.13
C ILE A 82 -0.56 2.80 0.52
N GLY A 83 -0.13 3.26 1.69
CA GLY A 83 -0.59 4.50 2.29
C GLY A 83 -1.88 4.32 3.10
N ARG A 84 -2.33 5.41 3.72
CA ARG A 84 -3.49 5.41 4.60
C ARG A 84 -4.56 6.40 4.08
N PRO A 85 -5.58 5.92 3.35
CA PRO A 85 -6.67 6.77 2.91
C PRO A 85 -7.40 7.30 4.15
N PHE A 86 -7.91 8.53 4.06
CA PHE A 86 -8.60 9.22 5.15
C PHE A 86 -7.77 9.50 6.42
N GLY A 87 -6.47 9.16 6.43
CA GLY A 87 -5.54 9.42 7.54
C GLY A 87 -4.89 10.80 7.43
N GLN A 88 -4.47 11.40 8.56
CA GLN A 88 -3.84 12.73 8.56
C GLN A 88 -2.31 12.70 8.40
N LYS A 89 -1.64 11.68 8.93
CA LYS A 89 -0.18 11.51 8.88
C LYS A 89 0.19 10.07 8.53
N SER A 90 1.44 9.88 8.10
CA SER A 90 2.00 8.55 7.84
C SER A 90 2.53 7.97 9.13
N ASP A 91 1.91 6.93 9.65
CA ASP A 91 2.38 6.29 10.89
C ASP A 91 3.66 5.47 10.68
N HIS A 92 4.03 5.21 9.42
CA HIS A 92 5.11 4.30 9.02
C HIS A 92 5.87 4.82 7.79
N SER A 93 7.10 4.35 7.62
CA SER A 93 7.88 4.55 6.40
C SER A 93 7.62 3.43 5.40
N ILE A 94 7.55 3.76 4.11
CA ILE A 94 7.46 2.82 2.99
C ILE A 94 8.78 2.85 2.22
N VAL A 95 9.50 1.74 2.19
CA VAL A 95 10.84 1.66 1.60
C VAL A 95 10.91 0.56 0.56
N ALA A 96 11.56 0.83 -0.58
CA ALA A 96 11.75 -0.14 -1.63
C ALA A 96 12.80 -1.20 -1.28
N LEU A 97 12.44 -2.48 -1.35
CA LEU A 97 13.37 -3.60 -1.17
C LEU A 97 14.02 -4.05 -2.49
N THR A 98 13.34 -3.77 -3.61
CA THR A 98 13.84 -3.91 -4.98
C THR A 98 13.62 -2.59 -5.71
N ASP A 99 14.12 -2.47 -6.95
CA ASP A 99 13.56 -1.48 -7.85
C ASP A 99 12.06 -1.78 -8.01
N ALA A 100 11.23 -0.75 -7.91
CA ALA A 100 9.78 -0.91 -7.86
C ALA A 100 9.08 0.12 -8.73
N ARG A 101 7.99 -0.29 -9.35
CA ARG A 101 7.07 0.59 -10.08
C ARG A 101 5.78 0.69 -9.31
N ILE A 102 5.33 1.92 -9.10
CA ILE A 102 4.15 2.20 -8.29
C ILE A 102 3.24 3.19 -9.02
N CYS A 103 1.94 3.05 -8.80
CA CYS A 103 0.94 4.05 -9.15
C CYS A 103 0.56 4.80 -7.88
N THR A 104 0.82 6.09 -7.81
CA THR A 104 0.56 6.91 -6.62
C THR A 104 -0.42 8.04 -6.90
N PHE A 105 -1.17 8.43 -5.89
CA PHE A 105 -2.16 9.49 -5.91
C PHE A 105 -1.92 10.42 -4.72
N PRO A 106 -2.12 11.75 -4.86
CA PRO A 106 -2.26 12.62 -3.70
C PRO A 106 -3.40 12.11 -2.83
N ARG A 107 -3.17 11.94 -1.52
CA ARG A 107 -4.17 11.35 -0.61
C ARG A 107 -5.51 12.08 -0.69
N SER A 108 -5.52 13.40 -0.63
CA SER A 108 -6.78 14.18 -0.67
C SER A 108 -7.59 13.94 -1.93
N ALA A 109 -6.94 13.95 -3.09
CA ALA A 109 -7.62 13.70 -4.37
C ALA A 109 -8.15 12.25 -4.46
N PHE A 110 -7.41 11.29 -3.91
CA PHE A 110 -7.88 9.91 -3.83
C PHE A 110 -9.04 9.75 -2.83
N ASP A 111 -8.99 10.43 -1.69
CA ASP A 111 -10.05 10.40 -0.68
C ASP A 111 -11.35 10.97 -1.27
N ASP A 112 -11.27 12.09 -2.01
CA ASP A 112 -12.44 12.68 -2.69
C ASP A 112 -12.99 11.73 -3.76
N PHE A 113 -12.12 11.17 -4.60
CA PHE A 113 -12.51 10.15 -5.58
C PHE A 113 -13.18 8.94 -4.91
N ALA A 114 -12.63 8.43 -3.79
CA ALA A 114 -13.20 7.28 -3.10
C ALA A 114 -14.63 7.54 -2.59
N ARG A 115 -14.91 8.73 -2.05
CA ARG A 115 -16.26 9.09 -1.55
C ARG A 115 -17.33 9.00 -2.63
N ASP A 116 -16.97 9.30 -3.87
CA ASP A 116 -17.88 9.26 -5.02
C ASP A 116 -18.03 7.85 -5.62
N HIS A 117 -17.24 6.87 -5.16
CA HIS A 117 -17.17 5.51 -5.70
C HIS A 117 -17.34 4.44 -4.60
N PRO A 118 -18.58 4.11 -4.18
CA PRO A 118 -18.84 3.19 -3.06
C PRO A 118 -18.22 1.80 -3.22
N GLU A 119 -18.14 1.27 -4.44
CA GLU A 119 -17.51 -0.01 -4.72
C GLU A 119 -16.00 0.01 -4.43
N LEU A 120 -15.33 1.15 -4.65
CA LEU A 120 -13.93 1.32 -4.28
C LEU A 120 -13.76 1.35 -2.76
N GLU A 121 -14.61 2.10 -2.03
CA GLU A 121 -14.58 2.12 -0.56
C GLU A 121 -14.85 0.73 0.02
N HIS A 122 -15.79 -0.02 -0.54
CA HIS A 122 -16.07 -1.38 -0.10
C HIS A 122 -14.84 -2.29 -0.27
N ARG A 123 -14.12 -2.18 -1.39
CA ARG A 123 -12.86 -2.90 -1.61
C ARG A 123 -11.76 -2.47 -0.65
N LEU A 124 -11.63 -1.18 -0.36
CA LEU A 124 -10.68 -0.67 0.63
C LEU A 124 -10.99 -1.24 2.02
N LEU A 125 -12.27 -1.32 2.40
CA LEU A 125 -12.70 -1.93 3.66
C LEU A 125 -12.34 -3.43 3.71
N GLN A 126 -12.66 -4.20 2.66
CA GLN A 126 -12.32 -5.63 2.58
C GLN A 126 -10.82 -5.88 2.75
N ARG A 127 -9.97 -5.07 2.09
CA ARG A 127 -8.52 -5.14 2.26
C ARG A 127 -8.09 -4.76 3.66
N THR A 128 -8.66 -3.71 4.24
CA THR A 128 -8.34 -3.26 5.60
C THR A 128 -8.66 -4.36 6.62
N LEU A 129 -9.79 -5.05 6.47
CA LEU A 129 -10.16 -6.18 7.32
C LEU A 129 -9.18 -7.36 7.15
N THR A 130 -8.76 -7.64 5.91
CA THR A 130 -7.77 -8.69 5.61
C THR A 130 -6.43 -8.40 6.27
N GLU A 131 -5.93 -7.16 6.17
CA GLU A 131 -4.68 -6.74 6.80
C GLU A 131 -4.80 -6.69 8.33
N LEU A 132 -5.96 -6.35 8.87
CA LEU A 132 -6.22 -6.41 10.31
C LEU A 132 -6.15 -7.86 10.82
N ASP A 133 -6.74 -8.81 10.11
CA ASP A 133 -6.69 -10.22 10.49
C ASP A 133 -5.27 -10.78 10.37
N ARG A 134 -4.53 -10.42 9.32
CA ARG A 134 -3.10 -10.72 9.19
C ARG A 134 -2.30 -10.16 10.36
N THR A 135 -2.55 -8.91 10.76
CA THR A 135 -1.91 -8.27 11.91
C THR A 135 -2.21 -9.00 13.22
N ARG A 136 -3.45 -9.49 13.40
CA ARG A 136 -3.81 -10.30 14.57
C ARG A 136 -3.07 -11.64 14.60
N GLN A 137 -2.89 -12.28 13.46
CA GLN A 137 -2.07 -13.49 13.36
C GLN A 137 -0.60 -13.22 13.70
N TRP A 138 -0.05 -12.08 13.27
CA TRP A 138 1.29 -11.65 13.66
C TRP A 138 1.46 -11.51 15.17
N MET A 139 0.46 -10.95 15.87
CA MET A 139 0.52 -10.83 17.33
C MET A 139 0.64 -12.20 18.02
N VAL A 140 -0.10 -13.21 17.56
CA VAL A 140 0.00 -14.59 18.08
C VAL A 140 1.37 -15.18 17.78
N LEU A 141 1.86 -15.01 16.55
CA LEU A 141 3.16 -15.50 16.11
C LEU A 141 4.29 -14.92 16.95
N LEU A 142 4.28 -13.62 17.21
CA LEU A 142 5.30 -12.95 18.02
C LEU A 142 5.22 -13.30 19.50
N GLY A 143 4.02 -13.49 20.04
CA GLY A 143 3.81 -13.76 21.47
C GLY A 143 3.95 -15.23 21.88
N ARG A 144 3.76 -16.19 20.95
CA ARG A 144 3.62 -17.61 21.30
C ARG A 144 4.48 -18.60 20.51
N LYS A 145 4.96 -18.26 19.31
CA LYS A 145 5.74 -19.19 18.48
C LYS A 145 7.23 -19.07 18.77
N SER A 146 7.93 -20.20 18.81
CA SER A 146 9.40 -20.29 18.82
C SER A 146 10.01 -19.77 17.52
N ALA A 147 11.33 -19.50 17.50
CA ALA A 147 12.01 -18.98 16.31
C ALA A 147 11.76 -19.85 15.06
N THR A 148 11.86 -21.17 15.18
CA THR A 148 11.62 -22.11 14.08
C THR A 148 10.18 -22.05 13.59
N GLU A 149 9.21 -22.00 14.50
CA GLU A 149 7.79 -21.91 14.15
C GLU A 149 7.41 -20.58 13.50
N ARG A 150 8.14 -19.50 13.83
CA ARG A 150 7.97 -18.20 13.18
C ARG A 150 8.45 -18.25 11.73
N VAL A 151 9.63 -18.85 11.49
CA VAL A 151 10.17 -19.01 10.13
C VAL A 151 9.28 -19.92 9.29
N ALA A 152 8.72 -20.99 9.86
CA ALA A 152 7.84 -21.91 9.15
C ALA A 152 6.45 -21.31 8.80
N ALA A 153 6.04 -20.23 9.46
CA ALA A 153 4.76 -19.56 9.22
C ALA A 153 4.87 -18.37 8.24
N PHE A 154 6.09 -17.97 7.89
CA PHE A 154 6.39 -16.97 6.85
C PHE A 154 6.34 -17.61 5.45
#